data_AF-A0A822JEJ6-F1
#
_entry.id   AF-A0A822JEJ6-F1
#
_cell.length_a   1.000
_cell.length_b   1.000
_cell.length_c   1.000
_cell.angle_alpha   90.00
_cell.angle_beta   90.00
_cell.angle_gamma   90.00
#
_symmetry.space_group_name_H-M   'P 1'
#
loop_
_entity.id
_entity.type
_entity.pdbx_description
1 polymer ?
#
loop_
_entity_poly.entity_id
_entity_poly.type
_entity_poly.pdbx_seq_one_letter_code
_entity_poly.pdbx_strand_id
1 'polypeptide(L)' 'MAYEPKNFDSLLGTKGLSDQLLKNHFMLYQGYVTNTNKIAGTLNAFE' A
#
# COMPACT_ATOMS: atom_id res chain seq x y z
N MET A 1 -3.58 -16.24 1.23
CA MET A 1 -2.23 -15.64 1.38
C MET A 1 -2.39 -14.13 1.53
N ALA A 2 -1.71 -13.51 2.49
CA ALA A 2 -1.75 -12.06 2.66
C ALA A 2 -0.79 -11.38 1.69
N TYR A 3 -1.20 -10.24 1.15
CA TYR A 3 -0.36 -9.34 0.38
C TYR A 3 0.58 -8.56 1.31
N GLU A 4 1.86 -8.56 0.98
CA GLU A 4 2.87 -7.78 1.70
C GLU A 4 3.06 -6.40 1.04
N PRO A 5 2.99 -5.30 1.80
CA PRO A 5 3.24 -3.98 1.28
C PRO A 5 4.72 -3.81 0.90
N LYS A 6 4.97 -3.29 -0.30
CA LYS A 6 6.33 -2.95 -0.77
C LYS A 6 6.73 -1.55 -0.30
N ASN A 7 7.99 -1.40 0.08
CA ASN A 7 8.56 -0.09 0.38
C ASN A 7 9.01 0.61 -0.92
N PHE A 8 8.55 1.85 -1.12
CA PHE A 8 8.87 2.69 -2.28
C PHE A 8 9.58 3.99 -1.88
N ASP A 9 10.10 4.08 -0.65
CA ASP A 9 10.78 5.28 -0.13
C ASP A 9 12.02 5.63 -0.96
N SER A 10 12.59 4.65 -1.69
CA SER A 10 13.68 4.87 -2.64
C SER A 10 13.34 5.85 -3.78
N LEU A 11 12.06 6.16 -4.00
CA LEU A 11 11.61 7.13 -4.99
C LEU A 11 11.53 8.57 -4.46
N LEU A 12 11.66 8.78 -3.15
CA LEU A 12 11.71 10.13 -2.57
C LEU A 12 12.98 10.85 -3.02
N GLY A 13 12.86 12.15 -3.27
CA GLY A 13 13.95 12.96 -3.83
C GLY A 13 14.12 12.80 -5.35
N THR A 14 13.26 12.04 -6.03
CA THR A 14 13.27 11.97 -7.51
C THR A 14 12.96 13.34 -8.10
N LYS A 15 13.90 13.88 -8.88
CA LYS A 15 13.76 15.18 -9.53
C LYS A 15 12.48 15.24 -10.38
N GLY A 16 11.64 16.23 -10.13
CA GLY A 16 10.37 16.42 -10.84
C GLY A 16 9.17 15.73 -10.19
N LEU A 17 9.37 14.96 -9.12
CA LEU A 17 8.28 14.42 -8.30
C LEU A 17 8.23 15.13 -6.94
N SER A 18 7.02 15.37 -6.44
CA SER A 18 6.81 15.94 -5.12
C SER A 18 6.88 14.87 -4.04
N ASP A 19 7.79 15.01 -3.09
CA ASP A 19 7.91 14.11 -1.94
C ASP A 19 6.61 14.05 -1.13
N GLN A 20 5.89 15.17 -1.01
CA GLN A 20 4.61 15.18 -0.31
C GLN A 20 3.56 14.34 -1.05
N LEU A 21 3.50 14.45 -2.37
CA LEU A 21 2.59 13.66 -3.19
C LEU A 21 2.94 12.18 -3.12
N LEU A 22 4.22 11.84 -3.19
CA LEU A 22 4.71 10.46 -3.07
C LEU A 22 4.35 9.86 -1.70
N LYS A 23 4.64 10.57 -0.60
CA LYS A 23 4.28 10.12 0.76
C LYS A 23 2.78 9.91 0.92
N ASN A 24 1.95 10.83 0.40
CA ASN A 24 0.50 10.67 0.40
C ASN A 24 0.08 9.41 -0.36
N HIS A 25 0.68 9.15 -1.52
CA HIS A 25 0.39 7.96 -2.31
C HIS A 25 0.85 6.67 -1.62
N PHE A 26 2.02 6.66 -0.99
CA PHE A 26 2.52 5.49 -0.25
C PHE A 26 1.61 5.14 0.93
N MET A 27 1.09 6.14 1.66
CA MET A 27 0.10 5.91 2.73
C MET A 27 -1.20 5.29 2.19
N LEU A 28 -1.72 5.78 1.08
CA LEU A 28 -2.92 5.20 0.45
C LEU A 28 -2.67 3.76 0.01
N TYR A 29 -1.53 3.49 -0.64
CA TYR A 29 -1.12 2.14 -1.04
C TYR A 29 -1.08 1.17 0.14
N GLN A 30 -0.47 1.57 1.26
CA GLN A 30 -0.44 0.77 2.49
C GLN A 30 -1.88 0.46 2.98
N GLY A 31 -2.77 1.45 2.91
CA GLY A 31 -4.18 1.30 3.24
C GLY A 31 -4.90 0.30 2.32
N TYR A 32 -4.63 0.35 1.02
CA TYR A 32 -5.22 -0.58 0.04
C TYR A 32 -4.78 -2.02 0.27
N VAL A 33 -3.49 -2.27 0.53
CA VAL A 33 -2.97 -3.61 0.87
C VAL A 33 -3.66 -4.14 2.12
N THR A 34 -3.73 -3.30 3.17
CA THR A 34 -4.39 -3.65 4.43
C THR A 34 -5.85 -4.03 4.22
N ASN A 35 -6.61 -3.22 3.47
CA ASN A 35 -8.03 -3.48 3.23
C ASN A 35 -8.25 -4.72 2.36
N THR A 36 -7.38 -4.96 1.37
CA THR A 36 -7.43 -6.17 0.54
C THR A 36 -7.22 -7.43 1.37
N ASN A 37 -6.24 -7.43 2.27
CA ASN A 37 -6.00 -8.56 3.18
C ASN A 37 -7.18 -8.81 4.11
N LYS A 38 -7.82 -7.74 4.61
CA LYS A 38 -9.04 -7.87 5.42
C LYS A 38 -10.16 -8.54 4.63
N ILE A 39 -10.43 -8.07 3.41
CA ILE A 39 -11.47 -8.65 2.54
C ILE A 39 -11.15 -10.12 2.25
N ALA A 40 -9.91 -10.44 1.88
CA ALA A 40 -9.49 -11.81 1.63
C ALA A 40 -9.66 -12.70 2.86
N GLY A 41 -9.33 -12.20 4.05
CA GLY A 41 -9.56 -12.90 5.31
C GLY A 41 -11.05 -13.16 5.58
N THR A 42 -11.90 -12.17 5.34
CA THR A 42 -13.36 -12.31 5.43
C THR A 42 -13.91 -13.34 4.45
N LEU A 43 -13.43 -13.34 3.20
CA LEU A 43 -13.85 -14.31 2.18
C LEU A 43 -13.45 -15.74 2.56
N ASN A 44 -12.21 -15.95 3.01
CA ASN A 44 -11.76 -17.27 3.44
C ASN A 44 -12.50 -17.79 4.67
N ALA A 45 -13.08 -16.91 5.50
CA ALA A 45 -13.86 -17.31 6.68
C ALA A 45 -15.28 -17.81 6.32
N PHE A 46 -15.71 -17.65 5.07
CA PHE A 46 -16.97 -18.21 4.56
C PHE A 46 -16.83 -19.59 3.92
N GLU A 47 -15.60 -20.07 3.72
CA GLU A 47 -15.28 -21.44 3.28
C GLU A 47 -15.12 -22.39 4.47
#